data_AF-A0A182MGV6-F1
#
_entry.id   AF-A0A182MGV6-F1
#
_cell.length_a   1.000
_cell.length_b   1.000
_cell.length_c   1.000
_cell.angle_alpha   90.00
_cell.angle_beta   90.00
_cell.angle_gamma   90.00
#
_symmetry.space_group_name_H-M   'P 1'
#
loop_
_entity.id
_entity.type
_entity.pdbx_description
1 polymer ?
#
loop_
_entity_poly.entity_id
_entity_poly.type
_entity_poly.pdbx_seq_one_letter_code
_entity_poly.pdbx_strand_id
1 'polypeptide(L)'
;MDRVTSNTMFLLLFCVCTQVFIAIRSHGAKQQFHKKIATGNINRTVRVTKMVCINTPYKHTFLKNCEMEEFPNGTVGLHISVHIPNVINYVEVIVKAYYKYTTYQPFMIDWNMEYCQAARVGRFNPSHALVMKIIEETLPEFYYPCPHGNRTYTVFWLLPARLLPQSLPSGDYRLDIFYRDSSKTDMFAMQMFAGVRRLGFIG
;
A
#
# COMPACT_ATOMS: atom_id res chain seq x y z
N MET A 1 50.81 27.78 -31.42
CA MET A 1 49.59 27.11 -31.94
C MET A 1 48.86 26.46 -30.76
N ASP A 2 48.68 27.19 -29.64
CA ASP A 2 48.51 26.56 -28.31
C ASP A 2 47.31 27.05 -27.51
N ARG A 3 46.46 27.91 -28.10
CA ARG A 3 45.29 28.49 -27.41
C ARG A 3 43.98 27.75 -27.69
N VAL A 4 43.94 26.93 -28.73
CA VAL A 4 42.74 26.20 -29.17
C VAL A 4 42.57 24.88 -28.41
N THR A 5 43.65 24.25 -27.99
CA THR A 5 43.66 22.99 -27.22
C THR A 5 43.24 23.14 -25.76
N SER A 6 43.39 24.34 -25.18
CA SER A 6 43.03 24.60 -23.77
C SER A 6 41.51 24.73 -23.56
N ASN A 7 40.80 25.37 -24.48
CA ASN A 7 39.34 25.55 -24.38
C ASN A 7 38.56 24.25 -24.60
N THR A 8 39.00 23.37 -25.51
CA THR A 8 38.40 22.05 -25.72
C THR A 8 38.59 21.13 -24.51
N MET A 9 39.74 21.21 -23.83
CA MET A 9 40.00 20.43 -22.62
C MET A 9 39.10 20.87 -21.45
N PHE A 10 38.89 22.19 -21.27
CA PHE A 10 37.98 22.72 -20.26
C PHE A 10 36.51 22.35 -20.50
N LEU A 11 36.05 22.38 -21.76
CA LEU A 11 34.70 21.97 -22.15
C LEU A 11 34.45 20.48 -21.91
N LEU A 12 35.44 19.62 -22.19
CA LEU A 12 35.35 18.18 -21.93
C LEU A 12 35.31 17.89 -20.42
N LEU A 13 36.13 18.57 -19.62
CA LEU A 13 36.13 18.44 -18.15
C LEU A 13 34.80 18.89 -17.52
N PHE A 14 34.21 19.98 -18.01
CA PHE A 14 32.89 20.42 -17.56
C PHE A 14 31.80 19.41 -17.92
N CYS A 15 31.84 18.86 -19.13
CA CYS A 15 30.87 17.87 -19.58
C CYS A 15 30.95 16.60 -18.73
N VAL A 16 32.15 16.07 -18.47
CA VAL A 16 32.34 14.90 -17.60
C VAL A 16 31.89 15.18 -16.17
N CYS A 17 32.18 16.37 -15.61
CA CYS A 17 31.70 16.75 -14.29
C CYS A 17 30.17 16.82 -14.23
N THR A 18 29.51 17.42 -15.23
CA THR A 18 28.04 17.47 -15.28
C THR A 18 27.41 16.09 -15.40
N GLN A 19 28.00 15.16 -16.17
CA GLN A 19 27.53 13.78 -16.27
C GLN A 19 27.68 13.02 -14.94
N VAL A 20 28.78 13.22 -14.22
CA VAL A 20 29.00 12.63 -12.88
C VAL A 20 28.01 13.20 -11.86
N PHE A 21 27.75 14.52 -11.87
CA PHE A 21 26.75 15.12 -10.98
C PHE A 21 25.31 14.67 -11.26
N ILE A 22 24.95 14.43 -12.53
CA ILE A 22 23.64 13.88 -12.91
C ILE A 22 23.52 12.41 -12.47
N ALA A 23 24.58 11.61 -12.60
CA ALA A 23 24.62 10.21 -12.16
C ALA A 23 24.56 10.06 -10.62
N ILE A 24 25.09 11.04 -9.87
CA ILE A 24 24.98 11.03 -8.40
C ILE A 24 23.55 11.39 -7.94
N ARG A 25 22.83 12.25 -8.68
CA ARG A 25 21.44 12.62 -8.34
C ARG A 25 20.37 11.60 -8.74
N SER A 26 20.67 10.65 -9.61
CA SER A 26 19.71 9.59 -10.01
C SER A 26 19.65 8.41 -9.04
N HIS A 27 20.39 8.43 -7.92
CA HIS A 27 20.25 7.47 -6.82
C HIS A 27 19.09 7.85 -5.88
N GLY A 28 17.89 7.98 -6.43
CA GLY A 28 16.65 8.19 -5.68
C GLY A 28 15.60 7.19 -6.10
N ALA A 29 15.18 6.32 -5.16
CA ALA A 29 14.13 5.31 -5.28
C ALA A 29 14.48 4.03 -6.09
N LYS A 30 15.41 3.22 -5.56
CA LYS A 30 15.23 1.76 -5.68
C LYS A 30 14.12 1.37 -4.70
N GLN A 31 12.91 1.19 -5.22
CA GLN A 31 11.78 0.60 -4.49
C GLN A 31 12.22 -0.81 -4.04
N GLN A 32 12.59 -0.96 -2.77
CA GLN A 32 13.01 -2.24 -2.19
C GLN A 32 11.79 -3.13 -1.98
N PHE A 33 11.23 -3.67 -3.06
CA PHE A 33 10.23 -4.74 -3.00
C PHE A 33 10.94 -6.11 -2.91
N HIS A 34 11.79 -6.28 -1.91
CA HIS A 34 12.43 -7.58 -1.65
C HIS A 34 12.49 -7.90 -0.15
N LYS A 35 11.40 -7.65 0.57
CA LYS A 35 11.22 -8.24 1.89
C LYS A 35 10.79 -9.69 1.69
N LYS A 36 11.66 -10.64 2.04
CA LYS A 36 11.39 -12.08 2.02
C LYS A 36 10.10 -12.32 2.81
N ILE A 37 9.03 -12.73 2.12
CA ILE A 37 7.75 -13.05 2.74
C ILE A 37 8.03 -14.14 3.78
N ALA A 38 7.88 -13.81 5.07
CA ALA A 38 8.17 -14.74 6.16
C ALA A 38 7.29 -15.99 6.00
N THR A 39 7.91 -17.16 5.99
CA THR A 39 7.26 -18.48 5.88
C THR A 39 6.55 -18.79 7.20
N GLY A 40 5.32 -18.28 7.36
CA GLY A 40 4.37 -18.79 8.33
C GLY A 40 3.85 -20.16 7.90
N ASN A 41 3.27 -20.93 8.83
CA ASN A 41 2.58 -22.18 8.50
C ASN A 41 1.26 -21.83 7.76
N ILE A 42 1.33 -21.73 6.43
CA ILE A 42 0.20 -21.33 5.58
C ILE A 42 -0.65 -22.57 5.33
N ASN A 43 -1.79 -22.69 6.01
CA ASN A 43 -2.79 -23.73 5.76
C ASN A 43 -3.99 -23.25 4.92
N ARG A 44 -3.87 -22.10 4.25
CA ARG A 44 -4.92 -21.50 3.43
C ARG A 44 -4.36 -20.93 2.13
N THR A 45 -5.15 -21.00 1.06
CA THR A 45 -4.92 -20.25 -0.16
C THR A 45 -5.86 -19.05 -0.21
N VAL A 46 -5.36 -17.95 -0.77
CA VAL A 46 -6.13 -16.73 -0.99
C VAL A 46 -5.98 -16.36 -2.45
N ARG A 47 -7.12 -16.26 -3.14
CA ARG A 47 -7.17 -15.82 -4.54
C ARG A 47 -7.91 -14.50 -4.61
N VAL A 48 -7.18 -13.42 -4.85
CA VAL A 48 -7.77 -12.11 -5.13
C VAL A 48 -8.33 -12.14 -6.55
N THR A 49 -9.58 -11.71 -6.72
CA THR A 49 -10.26 -11.69 -8.03
C THR A 49 -10.50 -10.28 -8.55
N LYS A 50 -10.58 -9.29 -7.65
CA LYS A 50 -10.77 -7.89 -8.02
C LYS A 50 -10.25 -6.97 -6.92
N MET A 51 -9.54 -5.92 -7.30
CA MET A 51 -9.25 -4.77 -6.44
C MET A 51 -9.64 -3.49 -7.19
N VAL A 52 -10.29 -2.55 -6.51
CA VAL A 52 -10.79 -1.33 -7.15
C VAL A 52 -10.86 -0.16 -6.16
N CYS A 53 -10.47 1.04 -6.58
CA CYS A 53 -10.72 2.25 -5.82
C CYS A 53 -12.18 2.68 -5.99
N ILE A 54 -12.80 3.12 -4.91
CA ILE A 54 -14.21 3.55 -4.89
C ILE A 54 -14.34 4.98 -4.39
N ASN A 55 -15.51 5.59 -4.58
CA ASN A 55 -15.83 6.95 -4.12
C ASN A 55 -14.90 8.04 -4.71
N THR A 56 -14.46 7.84 -5.95
CA THR A 56 -13.67 8.82 -6.70
C THR A 56 -14.60 9.81 -7.43
N PRO A 57 -14.21 11.09 -7.59
CA PRO A 57 -13.00 11.72 -7.07
C PRO A 57 -13.08 12.05 -5.57
N TYR A 58 -11.91 12.07 -4.90
CA TYR A 58 -11.81 12.43 -3.48
C TYR A 58 -11.71 13.95 -3.31
N LYS A 59 -12.21 14.45 -2.18
CA LYS A 59 -12.30 15.90 -1.92
C LYS A 59 -10.95 16.56 -1.64
N HIS A 60 -10.06 15.85 -0.94
CA HIS A 60 -8.81 16.42 -0.39
C HIS A 60 -7.54 15.75 -0.92
N THR A 61 -7.67 14.74 -1.76
CA THR A 61 -6.58 13.96 -2.35
C THR A 61 -6.87 13.71 -3.82
N PHE A 62 -5.83 13.46 -4.60
CA PHE A 62 -5.96 13.23 -6.03
C PHE A 62 -5.46 11.84 -6.37
N LEU A 63 -6.39 10.98 -6.80
CA LEU A 63 -6.06 9.65 -7.30
C LEU A 63 -5.41 9.79 -8.68
N LYS A 64 -4.15 9.38 -8.80
CA LYS A 64 -3.38 9.37 -10.06
C LYS A 64 -3.40 8.02 -10.74
N ASN A 65 -3.32 6.94 -9.96
CA ASN A 65 -3.36 5.56 -10.46
C ASN A 65 -4.12 4.66 -9.50
N CYS A 66 -4.88 3.70 -10.04
CA CYS A 66 -5.52 2.63 -9.28
C CYS A 66 -5.83 1.44 -10.16
N GLU A 67 -4.85 0.57 -10.34
CA GLU A 67 -4.95 -0.55 -11.28
C GLU A 67 -4.53 -1.85 -10.59
N MET A 68 -5.34 -2.88 -10.78
CA MET A 68 -5.00 -4.22 -10.32
C MET A 68 -4.01 -4.82 -11.31
N GLU A 69 -2.82 -5.17 -10.82
CA GLU A 69 -1.76 -5.76 -11.64
C GLU A 69 -1.50 -7.20 -11.18
N GLU A 70 -1.26 -8.07 -12.17
CA GLU A 70 -0.85 -9.46 -11.97
C GLU A 70 0.53 -9.67 -12.57
N PHE A 71 1.47 -10.10 -11.74
CA PHE A 71 2.83 -10.39 -12.16
C PHE A 71 2.97 -11.85 -12.64
N PRO A 72 3.95 -12.16 -13.50
CA PRO A 72 4.16 -13.52 -14.02
C PRO A 72 4.40 -14.60 -12.95
N ASN A 73 4.81 -14.21 -11.74
CA ASN A 73 4.98 -15.12 -10.61
C ASN A 73 3.66 -15.43 -9.87
N GLY A 74 2.51 -14.99 -10.41
CA GLY A 74 1.18 -15.15 -9.82
C GLY A 74 0.87 -14.17 -8.69
N THR A 75 1.72 -13.17 -8.45
CA THR A 75 1.45 -12.13 -7.45
C THR A 75 0.43 -11.15 -8.01
N VAL A 76 -0.65 -10.94 -7.25
CA VAL A 76 -1.73 -10.04 -7.62
C VAL A 76 -1.84 -8.95 -6.55
N GLY A 77 -1.92 -7.69 -6.97
CA GLY A 77 -2.04 -6.56 -6.07
C GLY A 77 -2.60 -5.32 -6.77
N LEU A 78 -2.75 -4.25 -6.01
CA LEU A 78 -3.25 -2.96 -6.49
C LEU A 78 -2.10 -1.96 -6.55
N HIS A 79 -1.81 -1.48 -7.75
CA HIS A 79 -0.92 -0.36 -7.97
C HIS A 79 -1.69 0.94 -7.77
N ILE A 80 -1.34 1.66 -6.71
CA ILE A 80 -2.02 2.86 -6.25
C ILE A 80 -1.04 4.03 -6.34
N SER A 81 -1.48 5.15 -6.90
CA SER A 81 -0.78 6.42 -6.77
C SER A 81 -1.75 7.51 -6.34
N VAL A 82 -1.50 8.13 -5.19
CA VAL A 82 -2.36 9.18 -4.61
C VAL A 82 -1.51 10.39 -4.25
N HIS A 83 -1.90 11.56 -4.75
CA HIS A 83 -1.32 12.82 -4.34
C HIS A 83 -2.11 13.45 -3.19
N ILE A 84 -1.41 13.70 -2.09
CA ILE A 84 -1.97 14.32 -0.89
C ILE A 84 -1.30 15.69 -0.74
N PRO A 85 -1.98 16.79 -1.09
CA PRO A 85 -1.38 18.13 -1.06
C PRO A 85 -1.21 18.65 0.37
N ASN A 86 -2.16 18.33 1.26
CA ASN A 86 -2.19 18.85 2.61
C ASN A 86 -1.41 17.96 3.59
N VAL A 87 -0.94 18.54 4.69
CA VAL A 87 -0.37 17.79 5.81
C VAL A 87 -1.51 17.20 6.64
N ILE A 88 -1.44 15.89 6.91
CA ILE A 88 -2.45 15.14 7.63
C ILE A 88 -1.89 14.69 8.98
N ASN A 89 -2.61 15.04 10.04
CA ASN A 89 -2.31 14.65 11.43
C ASN A 89 -3.38 13.73 12.05
N TYR A 90 -4.39 13.37 11.27
CA TYR A 90 -5.49 12.50 11.67
C TYR A 90 -5.90 11.63 10.48
N VAL A 91 -5.95 10.32 10.66
CA VAL A 91 -6.45 9.38 9.65
C VAL A 91 -7.28 8.31 10.34
N GLU A 92 -8.58 8.32 10.11
CA GLU A 92 -9.44 7.19 10.51
C GLU A 92 -9.34 6.10 9.45
N VAL A 93 -8.92 4.91 9.86
CA VAL A 93 -8.89 3.72 9.00
C VAL A 93 -10.07 2.85 9.39
N ILE A 94 -10.90 2.50 8.42
CA ILE A 94 -12.07 1.64 8.59
C ILE A 94 -11.92 0.44 7.67
N VAL A 95 -12.14 -0.75 8.22
CA VAL A 95 -12.10 -2.02 7.49
C VAL A 95 -13.38 -2.78 7.74
N LYS A 96 -14.13 -3.07 6.68
CA LYS A 96 -15.37 -3.84 6.72
C LYS A 96 -15.24 -5.08 5.86
N ALA A 97 -15.43 -6.25 6.45
CA ALA A 97 -15.48 -7.50 5.70
C ALA A 97 -16.93 -7.92 5.44
N TYR A 98 -17.16 -8.51 4.28
CA TYR A 98 -18.43 -9.09 3.88
C TYR A 98 -18.20 -10.51 3.41
N TYR A 99 -19.02 -11.46 3.88
CA TYR A 99 -19.00 -12.84 3.44
C TYR A 99 -20.09 -13.05 2.38
N LYS A 100 -19.76 -13.80 1.32
CA LYS A 100 -20.71 -14.16 0.28
C LYS A 100 -21.42 -15.46 0.63
N TYR A 101 -22.70 -15.36 0.98
CA TYR A 101 -23.62 -16.50 0.95
C TYR A 101 -24.21 -16.57 -0.47
N THR A 102 -25.42 -16.05 -0.66
CA THR A 102 -25.97 -15.72 -1.99
C THR A 102 -25.50 -14.34 -2.46
N THR A 103 -25.44 -13.39 -1.53
CA THR A 103 -24.97 -12.02 -1.71
C THR A 103 -23.93 -11.68 -0.64
N TYR A 104 -23.18 -10.58 -0.84
CA TYR A 104 -22.23 -10.09 0.16
C TYR A 104 -22.97 -9.49 1.36
N GLN A 105 -22.86 -10.14 2.51
CA GLN A 105 -23.46 -9.71 3.77
C GLN A 105 -22.37 -9.33 4.78
N PRO A 106 -22.61 -8.36 5.68
CA PRO A 106 -21.65 -7.97 6.70
C PRO A 106 -21.14 -9.20 7.47
N PHE A 107 -19.82 -9.39 7.45
CA PHE A 107 -19.15 -10.37 8.29
C PHE A 107 -18.73 -9.68 9.59
N MET A 108 -18.53 -10.42 10.68
CA MET A 108 -18.26 -9.89 12.03
C MET A 108 -17.03 -8.95 12.17
N ILE A 109 -16.36 -8.62 11.07
CA ILE A 109 -15.25 -7.66 11.01
C ILE A 109 -15.80 -6.31 10.52
N ASP A 110 -16.19 -5.47 11.47
CA ASP A 110 -16.37 -4.02 11.30
C ASP A 110 -15.40 -3.34 12.27
N TRP A 111 -14.25 -2.93 11.74
CA TRP A 111 -13.12 -2.48 12.54
C TRP A 111 -12.73 -1.06 12.15
N ASN A 112 -12.36 -0.25 13.13
CA ASN A 112 -11.81 1.07 12.90
C ASN A 112 -10.69 1.42 13.89
N MET A 113 -9.86 2.38 13.50
CA MET A 113 -8.90 3.03 14.39
C MET A 113 -8.53 4.42 13.86
N GLU A 114 -8.05 5.29 14.74
CA GLU A 114 -7.33 6.49 14.35
C GLU A 114 -5.83 6.16 14.26
N TYR A 115 -5.30 6.13 13.04
CA TYR A 115 -3.95 5.65 12.76
C TYR A 115 -2.85 6.53 13.37
N CYS A 116 -3.01 7.86 13.36
CA CYS A 116 -1.96 8.75 13.87
C CYS A 116 -1.74 8.59 15.38
N GLN A 117 -2.82 8.45 16.15
CA GLN A 117 -2.83 8.17 17.57
C GLN A 117 -2.31 6.77 17.84
N ALA A 118 -2.74 5.78 17.07
CA ALA A 118 -2.25 4.40 17.16
C ALA A 118 -0.72 4.35 16.99
N ALA A 119 -0.20 4.95 15.92
CA ALA A 119 1.23 5.01 15.63
C ALA A 119 2.03 5.78 16.70
N ARG A 120 1.44 6.80 17.34
CA ARG A 120 2.07 7.58 18.41
C ARG A 120 2.14 6.82 19.73
N VAL A 121 1.06 6.15 20.12
CA VAL A 121 0.95 5.49 21.43
C VAL A 121 1.66 4.13 21.42
N GLY A 122 1.62 3.40 20.31
CA GLY A 122 2.28 2.10 20.16
C GLY A 122 1.68 0.99 21.04
N ARG A 123 0.48 1.18 21.60
CA ARG A 123 -0.24 0.17 22.39
C ARG A 123 -1.53 -0.19 21.68
N PHE A 124 -1.69 -1.47 21.37
CA PHE A 124 -2.76 -1.97 20.53
C PHE A 124 -3.55 -3.06 21.23
N ASN A 125 -4.88 -3.04 21.08
CA ASN A 125 -5.66 -4.26 21.31
C ASN A 125 -5.31 -5.30 20.22
N PRO A 126 -5.67 -6.59 20.36
CA PRO A 126 -5.28 -7.62 19.41
C PRO A 126 -5.69 -7.33 17.95
N SER A 127 -6.85 -6.70 17.73
CA SER A 127 -7.31 -6.34 16.38
C SER A 127 -6.51 -5.19 15.78
N HIS A 128 -6.24 -4.14 16.58
CA HIS A 128 -5.34 -3.05 16.20
C HIS A 128 -3.94 -3.58 15.89
N ALA A 129 -3.41 -4.50 16.71
CA ALA A 129 -2.09 -5.09 16.53
C ALA A 129 -1.98 -5.85 15.20
N LEU A 130 -3.04 -6.59 14.82
CA LEU A 130 -3.08 -7.28 13.54
C LEU A 130 -3.06 -6.31 12.36
N VAL A 131 -3.89 -5.26 12.38
CA VAL A 131 -3.93 -4.29 11.27
C VAL A 131 -2.64 -3.47 11.20
N MET A 132 -2.08 -3.04 12.33
CA MET A 132 -0.80 -2.34 12.35
C MET A 132 0.34 -3.23 11.81
N LYS A 133 0.33 -4.52 12.12
CA LYS A 133 1.27 -5.49 11.52
C LYS A 133 1.09 -5.63 10.00
N ILE A 134 -0.15 -5.62 9.51
CA ILE A 134 -0.41 -5.61 8.07
C ILE A 134 0.15 -4.34 7.43
N ILE A 135 -0.06 -3.17 8.04
CA ILE A 135 0.48 -1.89 7.55
C ILE A 135 2.02 -1.91 7.57
N GLU A 136 2.64 -2.34 8.67
CA GLU A 136 4.09 -2.44 8.78
C GLU A 136 4.71 -3.35 7.70
N GLU A 137 4.08 -4.48 7.43
CA GLU A 137 4.62 -5.47 6.51
C GLU A 137 4.32 -5.18 5.04
N THR A 138 3.16 -4.58 4.72
CA THR A 138 2.70 -4.36 3.34
C THR A 138 2.84 -2.93 2.86
N LEU A 139 2.90 -1.98 3.80
CA LEU A 139 2.91 -0.53 3.56
C LEU A 139 3.98 0.15 4.44
N PRO A 140 5.26 -0.31 4.40
CA PRO A 140 6.30 0.19 5.32
C PRO A 140 6.57 1.70 5.15
N GLU A 141 6.35 2.25 3.95
CA GLU A 141 6.47 3.67 3.67
C GLU A 141 5.45 4.55 4.39
N PHE A 142 4.42 3.93 4.99
CA PHE A 142 3.40 4.61 5.79
C PHE A 142 3.54 4.32 7.28
N TYR A 143 4.28 3.28 7.68
CA TYR A 143 4.45 2.83 9.06
C TYR A 143 5.41 3.71 9.86
N TYR A 144 5.04 4.98 10.02
CA TYR A 144 5.70 5.94 10.89
C TYR A 144 4.65 6.89 11.48
N PRO A 145 4.91 7.52 12.65
CA PRO A 145 3.98 8.47 13.25
C PRO A 145 3.72 9.66 12.32
N CYS A 146 2.47 10.15 12.31
CA CYS A 146 2.10 11.37 11.59
C CYS A 146 2.98 12.57 12.02
N PRO A 147 3.22 13.56 11.13
CA PRO A 147 2.41 13.90 9.94
C PRO A 147 2.67 13.09 8.66
N HIS A 148 1.61 12.91 7.88
CA HIS A 148 1.66 12.43 6.48
C HIS A 148 1.27 13.55 5.50
N GLY A 149 1.42 13.31 4.20
CA GLY A 149 0.98 14.22 3.16
C GLY A 149 2.08 15.10 2.58
N ASN A 150 1.67 16.19 1.93
CA ASN A 150 2.51 17.07 1.11
C ASN A 150 3.39 16.32 0.08
N ARG A 151 2.90 15.18 -0.44
CA ARG A 151 3.62 14.34 -1.39
C ARG A 151 2.68 13.45 -2.19
N THR A 152 3.24 12.83 -3.23
CA THR A 152 2.57 11.70 -3.91
C THR A 152 3.08 10.41 -3.30
N TYR A 153 2.15 9.53 -2.93
CA TYR A 153 2.44 8.17 -2.49
C TYR A 153 2.16 7.22 -3.64
N THR A 154 3.10 6.37 -4.00
CA THR A 154 2.93 5.34 -5.03
C THR A 154 3.32 3.99 -4.45
N VAL A 155 2.36 3.07 -4.36
CA VAL A 155 2.58 1.75 -3.77
C VAL A 155 1.91 0.66 -4.59
N PHE A 156 2.55 -0.50 -4.59
CA PHE A 156 1.93 -1.75 -5.01
C PHE A 156 1.48 -2.50 -3.75
N TRP A 157 0.18 -2.53 -3.49
CA TRP A 157 -0.36 -3.17 -2.29
C TRP A 157 -0.90 -4.56 -2.60
N LEU A 158 -0.47 -5.55 -1.81
CA LEU A 158 -1.01 -6.90 -1.84
C LEU A 158 -1.27 -7.34 -0.40
N LEU A 159 -2.27 -8.22 -0.19
CA LEU A 159 -2.56 -8.79 1.11
C LEU A 159 -2.05 -10.25 1.19
N PRO A 160 -0.92 -10.52 1.87
CA PRO A 160 -0.41 -11.88 2.03
C PRO A 160 -1.39 -12.76 2.82
N ALA A 161 -1.65 -13.98 2.33
CA ALA A 161 -2.53 -14.94 2.99
C ALA A 161 -2.16 -15.24 4.44
N ARG A 162 -0.86 -15.23 4.77
CA ARG A 162 -0.33 -15.49 6.13
C ARG A 162 -0.73 -14.44 7.18
N LEU A 163 -1.18 -13.25 6.74
CA LEU A 163 -1.63 -12.18 7.62
C LEU A 163 -3.14 -12.25 7.89
N LEU A 164 -3.86 -13.17 7.25
CA LEU A 164 -5.28 -13.38 7.56
C LEU A 164 -5.43 -14.15 8.89
N PRO A 165 -6.46 -13.82 9.69
CA PRO A 165 -6.76 -14.56 10.91
C PRO A 165 -6.95 -16.06 10.64
N GLN A 166 -6.40 -16.91 11.50
CA GLN A 166 -6.61 -18.36 11.39
C GLN A 166 -8.07 -18.78 11.61
N SER A 167 -8.86 -17.98 12.30
CA SER A 167 -10.29 -18.23 12.48
C SER A 167 -11.11 -17.92 11.22
N LEU A 168 -10.53 -17.32 10.17
CA LEU A 168 -11.26 -16.95 8.95
C LEU A 168 -11.74 -18.22 8.20
N PRO A 169 -13.07 -18.41 8.02
CA PRO A 169 -13.60 -19.57 7.33
C PRO A 169 -13.35 -19.53 5.83
N SER A 170 -13.50 -20.67 5.15
CA SER A 170 -13.46 -20.71 3.69
C SER A 170 -14.71 -20.07 3.10
N GLY A 171 -14.56 -19.42 1.96
CA GLY A 171 -15.63 -18.72 1.25
C GLY A 171 -15.11 -17.54 0.43
N ASP A 172 -16.04 -16.78 -0.14
CA ASP A 172 -15.72 -15.59 -0.91
C ASP A 172 -16.03 -14.34 -0.10
N TYR A 173 -15.09 -13.41 -0.11
CA TYR A 173 -15.10 -12.22 0.72
C TYR A 173 -15.02 -10.96 -0.13
N ARG A 174 -15.64 -9.89 0.36
CA ARG A 174 -15.37 -8.51 -0.03
C ARG A 174 -14.83 -7.78 1.19
N LEU A 175 -13.74 -7.04 1.01
CA LEU A 175 -13.15 -6.17 2.01
C LEU A 175 -13.26 -4.73 1.52
N ASP A 176 -13.91 -3.88 2.30
CA ASP A 176 -13.97 -2.44 2.04
C ASP A 176 -13.03 -1.75 3.01
N ILE A 177 -12.11 -0.94 2.49
CA ILE A 177 -11.12 -0.18 3.26
C ILE A 177 -11.33 1.30 2.98
N PHE A 178 -11.49 2.09 4.04
CA PHE A 178 -11.63 3.55 3.97
C PHE A 178 -10.55 4.23 4.80
N TYR A 179 -9.98 5.29 4.26
CA TYR A 179 -9.12 6.23 4.96
C TYR A 179 -9.83 7.57 4.96
N ARG A 180 -10.19 8.06 6.14
CA ARG A 180 -10.98 9.27 6.32
C ARG A 180 -10.24 10.32 7.12
N ASP A 181 -10.52 11.57 6.80
CA ASP A 181 -10.04 12.70 7.59
C ASP A 181 -10.90 12.91 8.86
N SER A 182 -10.58 13.94 9.64
CA SER A 182 -11.33 14.28 10.86
C SER A 182 -12.76 14.74 10.59
N SER A 183 -13.09 15.09 9.34
CA SER A 183 -14.45 15.42 8.89
C SER A 183 -15.24 14.22 8.38
N LYS A 184 -14.68 13.00 8.50
CA LYS A 184 -15.22 11.73 7.99
C LYS A 184 -15.35 11.70 6.46
N THR A 185 -14.59 12.54 5.77
CA THR A 185 -14.52 12.55 4.31
C THR A 185 -13.49 11.54 3.84
N ASP A 186 -13.83 10.72 2.83
CA ASP A 186 -12.92 9.74 2.25
C ASP A 186 -11.74 10.46 1.55
N MET A 187 -10.52 10.20 2.05
CA MET A 187 -9.26 10.58 1.43
C MET A 187 -8.72 9.48 0.51
N PHE A 188 -9.10 8.24 0.76
CA PHE A 188 -8.86 7.09 -0.10
C PHE A 188 -9.82 5.97 0.30
N ALA A 189 -10.39 5.27 -0.67
CA ALA A 189 -11.22 4.10 -0.41
C ALA A 189 -11.02 3.02 -1.48
N MET A 190 -11.01 1.77 -1.06
CA MET A 190 -10.90 0.64 -1.99
C MET A 190 -11.76 -0.56 -1.56
N GLN A 191 -12.08 -1.39 -2.54
CA GLN A 191 -12.67 -2.71 -2.34
C GLN A 191 -11.75 -3.79 -2.88
N MET A 192 -11.64 -4.88 -2.14
CA MET A 192 -10.93 -6.09 -2.54
C MET A 192 -11.89 -7.28 -2.46
N PHE A 193 -11.92 -8.10 -3.49
CA PHE A 193 -12.69 -9.33 -3.58
C PHE A 193 -11.72 -10.50 -3.60
N ALA A 194 -11.92 -11.47 -2.71
CA ALA A 194 -11.01 -12.60 -2.59
C ALA A 194 -11.73 -13.89 -2.15
N GLY A 195 -11.32 -15.02 -2.72
CA GLY A 195 -11.70 -16.35 -2.26
C GLY A 195 -10.65 -16.90 -1.28
N VAL A 196 -11.10 -17.36 -0.11
CA VAL A 196 -10.26 -18.03 0.89
C VAL A 196 -10.62 -19.51 0.91
N ARG A 197 -9.63 -20.40 0.81
CA ARG A 197 -9.81 -21.87 0.88
C ARG A 197 -8.80 -22.47 1.84
N ARG A 198 -9.17 -23.50 2.60
CA ARG A 198 -8.21 -24.27 3.41
C ARG A 198 -7.45 -25.23 2.49
N LEU A 199 -6.13 -25.33 2.68
CA LEU A 199 -5.33 -26.34 1.98
C LEU A 199 -5.85 -27.74 2.36
N GLY A 200 -6.11 -28.58 1.35
CA GLY A 200 -6.63 -29.93 1.51
C GLY A 200 -8.14 -30.10 1.25
N PHE A 201 -8.91 -29.02 1.08
CA PHE A 201 -10.29 -29.08 0.59
C PHE A 201 -10.34 -28.55 -0.85
N ILE A 202 -10.35 -29.46 -1.82
CA ILE A 202 -10.68 -29.16 -3.21
C ILE A 202 -12.21 -29.23 -3.29
N GLY A 203 -12.84 -28.07 -3.50
CA GLY A 203 -14.27 -27.93 -3.75
C GLY A 203 -14.49 -26.80 -4.72
#